data_AF-A0A7N2MQT6-F1
#
_entry.id   AF-A0A7N2MQT6-F1
#
_cell.length_a   1.000
_cell.length_b   1.000
_cell.length_c   1.000
_cell.angle_alpha   90.00
_cell.angle_beta   90.00
_cell.angle_gamma   90.00
#
_symmetry.space_group_name_H-M   'P 1'
#
loop_
_entity.id
_entity.type
_entity.pdbx_description
1 polymer ?
#
loop_
_entity_poly.entity_id
_entity_poly.type
_entity_poly.pdbx_seq_one_letter_code
_entity_poly.pdbx_strand_id
1 'polypeptide(L)'
;MGLGCALDTLCGQSFGAMQFHMLGIHTQRAMFILLLTSAFLSVIWANTKPILIVMHQNSEISKEAGVYATFMIPCLFAYGLLQCLIKFLQTQNIVFPMVLSTGISALIHIPVCWILVFKSGLGSKGAAIANSISCWINVLLMALYIKFSSSCKETWTGFSKEALHNLAEFLKIAIPSALMLCLKVWSFELIIFLSGLLPNPQLQTSVLSIWLVLQS
;
A
#
# COMPACT_ATOMS: atom_id res chain seq x y z
N MET A 1 4.15 -0.94 1.46
CA MET A 1 4.76 -2.25 1.75
C MET A 1 6.04 -2.12 2.59
N GLY A 2 7.05 -1.31 2.21
CA GLY A 2 8.35 -1.28 2.93
C GLY A 2 8.29 -0.88 4.41
N LEU A 3 7.61 0.22 4.73
CA LEU A 3 7.42 0.67 6.12
C LEU A 3 6.49 -0.25 6.94
N GLY A 4 5.73 -1.13 6.29
CA GLY A 4 4.88 -2.13 6.94
C GLY A 4 5.67 -3.30 7.56
N CYS A 5 6.91 -3.53 7.13
CA CYS A 5 7.77 -4.57 7.73
C CYS A 5 8.29 -4.16 9.13
N ALA A 6 8.34 -2.86 9.43
CA ALA A 6 8.62 -2.37 10.77
C ALA A 6 7.53 -2.79 11.77
N LEU A 7 6.28 -2.79 11.29
CA LEU A 7 5.14 -3.30 12.04
C LEU A 7 5.26 -4.81 12.28
N ASP A 8 5.70 -5.61 11.31
CA ASP A 8 5.91 -7.06 11.54
C ASP A 8 6.83 -7.32 12.73
N THR A 9 7.93 -6.55 12.84
CA THR A 9 8.89 -6.70 13.94
C THR A 9 8.31 -6.21 15.27
N LEU A 10 7.81 -4.97 15.31
CA LEU A 10 7.38 -4.32 16.55
C LEU A 10 6.05 -4.88 17.08
N CYS A 11 5.10 -5.15 16.19
CA CYS A 11 3.84 -5.81 16.55
C CYS A 11 4.07 -7.26 16.96
N GLY A 12 4.95 -7.99 16.26
CA GLY A 12 5.32 -9.36 16.62
C GLY A 12 5.99 -9.45 17.98
N GLN A 13 6.92 -8.55 18.29
CA GLN A 13 7.57 -8.47 19.60
C GLN A 13 6.59 -8.09 20.72
N SER A 14 5.74 -7.10 20.50
CA SER A 14 4.77 -6.65 21.52
C SER A 14 3.70 -7.71 21.80
N PHE A 15 3.22 -8.38 20.76
CA PHE A 15 2.22 -9.44 20.90
C PHE A 15 2.83 -10.69 21.57
N GLY A 16 4.04 -11.09 21.19
CA GLY A 16 4.77 -12.19 21.82
C GLY A 16 5.14 -11.91 23.28
N ALA A 17 5.39 -10.65 23.64
CA ALA A 17 5.64 -10.21 25.01
C ALA A 17 4.36 -9.95 25.84
N MET A 18 3.18 -10.30 25.31
CA MET A 18 1.85 -10.07 25.93
C MET A 18 1.53 -8.60 26.23
N GLN A 19 2.20 -7.65 25.59
CA GLN A 19 1.92 -6.21 25.69
C GLN A 19 0.84 -5.82 24.68
N PHE A 20 -0.37 -6.37 24.83
CA PHE A 20 -1.46 -6.25 23.86
C PHE A 20 -1.87 -4.80 23.59
N HIS A 21 -1.87 -3.93 24.61
CA HIS A 21 -2.16 -2.51 24.44
C HIS A 21 -1.18 -1.80 23.49
N MET A 22 0.12 -2.17 23.57
CA MET A 22 1.17 -1.57 22.74
C MET A 22 0.98 -1.87 21.25
N LEU A 23 0.29 -2.96 20.91
CA LEU A 23 -0.01 -3.31 19.52
C LEU A 23 -0.82 -2.20 18.81
N GLY A 24 -1.85 -1.69 19.48
CA GLY A 24 -2.67 -0.58 18.98
C GLY A 24 -1.86 0.72 18.86
N ILE A 25 -1.02 1.01 19.85
CA ILE A 25 -0.14 2.20 19.85
C ILE A 25 0.87 2.15 18.71
N HIS A 26 1.54 1.02 18.49
CA HIS A 26 2.49 0.84 17.38
C HIS A 26 1.81 0.94 16.02
N THR A 27 0.61 0.40 15.90
CA THR A 27 -0.19 0.49 14.68
C THR A 27 -0.57 1.93 14.36
N GLN A 28 -1.04 2.70 15.35
CA GLN A 28 -1.34 4.13 15.19
C GLN A 28 -0.09 4.95 14.84
N ARG A 29 1.05 4.64 15.47
CA ARG A 29 2.34 5.26 15.17
C ARG A 29 2.74 5.05 13.71
N ALA A 30 2.61 3.82 13.22
CA ALA A 30 2.89 3.51 11.83
C ALA A 30 1.90 4.15 10.86
N MET A 31 0.60 4.22 11.22
CA MET A 31 -0.39 4.96 10.42
C MET A 31 0.04 6.41 10.25
N PHE A 32 0.44 7.08 11.32
CA PHE A 32 0.92 8.47 11.25
C PHE A 32 2.13 8.61 10.33
N ILE A 33 3.16 7.77 10.50
CA ILE A 33 4.37 7.80 9.66
C ILE A 33 4.06 7.48 8.19
N LEU A 34 3.18 6.51 7.93
CA LEU A 34 2.77 6.16 6.57
C LEU A 34 1.95 7.27 5.93
N LEU A 35 1.08 7.97 6.66
CA LEU A 35 0.36 9.14 6.14
C LEU A 35 1.32 10.27 5.77
N LEU A 36 2.34 10.54 6.60
CA LEU A 36 3.40 11.52 6.27
C LEU A 36 4.20 11.09 5.03
N THR A 37 4.54 9.80 4.94
CA THR A 37 5.25 9.26 3.78
C THR A 37 4.39 9.34 2.51
N SER A 38 3.11 8.99 2.60
CA SER A 38 2.15 9.13 1.50
C SER A 38 1.99 10.60 1.08
N ALA A 39 2.03 11.56 2.02
CA ALA A 39 2.02 12.98 1.69
C ALA A 39 3.27 13.38 0.88
N PHE A 40 4.47 12.96 1.29
CA PHE A 40 5.69 13.21 0.52
C PHE A 40 5.62 12.58 -0.89
N LEU A 41 5.22 11.31 -0.98
CA LEU A 41 5.07 10.60 -2.24
C LEU A 41 4.00 11.21 -3.15
N SER A 42 2.93 11.80 -2.57
CA SER A 42 1.88 12.47 -3.35
C SER A 42 2.41 13.67 -4.13
N VAL A 43 3.40 14.39 -3.58
CA VAL A 43 4.07 15.49 -4.29
C VAL A 43 4.82 14.95 -5.50
N ILE A 44 5.50 13.81 -5.36
CA ILE A 44 6.20 13.16 -6.48
C ILE A 44 5.19 12.72 -7.55
N TRP A 45 4.08 12.08 -7.15
CA TRP A 45 3.05 11.61 -8.07
C TRP A 45 2.31 12.74 -8.80
N ALA A 46 2.07 13.86 -8.13
CA ALA A 46 1.53 15.06 -8.76
C ALA A 46 2.47 15.64 -9.83
N ASN A 47 3.78 15.38 -9.69
CA ASN A 47 4.82 15.82 -10.62
C ASN A 47 5.30 14.72 -11.58
N THR A 48 4.57 13.60 -11.71
CA THR A 48 4.97 12.49 -12.59
C THR A 48 5.17 12.93 -14.05
N LYS A 49 4.28 13.77 -14.59
CA LYS A 49 4.43 14.28 -15.98
C LYS A 49 5.77 15.01 -16.20
N PRO A 50 6.09 16.11 -15.48
CA PRO A 50 7.35 16.82 -15.71
C PRO A 50 8.58 15.94 -15.42
N ILE A 51 8.51 15.04 -14.44
CA ILE A 51 9.58 14.07 -14.17
C ILE A 51 9.86 13.20 -15.41
N LEU A 52 8.81 12.63 -16.01
CA LEU A 52 8.95 11.77 -17.19
C LEU A 52 9.47 12.54 -18.42
N ILE A 53 9.05 13.80 -18.59
CA ILE A 53 9.58 14.68 -19.65
C ILE A 53 11.10 14.90 -19.47
N VAL A 54 11.56 15.16 -18.24
CA VAL A 54 13.00 15.30 -17.94
C VAL A 54 13.75 13.99 -18.21
N MET A 55 13.10 12.85 -18.02
CA MET A 55 13.62 11.53 -18.39
C MET A 55 13.50 11.20 -19.89
N HIS A 56 13.24 12.20 -20.74
CA HIS A 56 13.13 12.08 -22.20
C HIS A 56 12.04 11.09 -22.67
N GLN A 57 10.99 10.90 -21.86
CA GLN A 57 9.85 10.10 -22.28
C GLN A 57 8.94 10.86 -23.24
N ASN A 58 8.17 10.12 -24.05
CA ASN A 58 7.21 10.71 -24.97
C ASN A 58 6.20 11.61 -24.22
N SER A 59 5.86 12.76 -24.81
CA SER A 59 5.03 13.78 -24.18
C SER A 59 3.59 13.32 -23.92
N GLU A 60 3.00 12.57 -24.84
CA GLU A 60 1.63 12.04 -24.69
C GLU A 60 1.58 10.95 -23.61
N ILE A 61 2.55 10.04 -23.60
CA ILE A 61 2.69 9.02 -22.56
C ILE A 61 2.88 9.68 -21.19
N SER A 62 3.77 10.67 -21.10
CA SER A 62 4.03 11.41 -19.87
C SER A 62 2.79 12.15 -19.35
N LYS A 63 1.96 12.67 -20.26
CA LYS A 63 0.69 13.32 -19.91
C LYS A 63 -0.30 12.33 -19.32
N GLU A 64 -0.54 11.20 -19.98
CA GLU A 64 -1.47 10.19 -19.49
C GLU A 64 -1.00 9.56 -18.17
N ALA A 65 0.29 9.27 -18.04
CA ALA A 65 0.88 8.77 -16.79
C ALA A 65 0.74 9.77 -15.64
N GLY A 66 1.00 11.06 -15.89
CA GLY A 66 0.85 12.10 -14.86
C GLY A 66 -0.59 12.30 -14.42
N VAL A 67 -1.55 12.25 -15.36
CA VAL A 67 -2.98 12.28 -15.03
C VAL A 67 -3.34 11.07 -14.18
N TYR A 68 -3.00 9.86 -14.61
CA TYR A 68 -3.31 8.64 -13.86
C TYR A 68 -2.70 8.67 -12.45
N ALA A 69 -1.42 9.03 -12.32
CA ALA A 69 -0.72 9.14 -11.03
C ALA A 69 -1.41 10.14 -10.08
N THR A 70 -1.83 11.29 -10.59
CA THR A 70 -2.55 12.30 -9.81
C THR A 70 -3.87 11.76 -9.26
N PHE A 71 -4.66 11.06 -10.09
CA PHE A 71 -5.93 10.45 -9.65
C PHE A 71 -5.75 9.25 -8.72
N MET A 72 -4.55 8.65 -8.69
CA MET A 72 -4.20 7.57 -7.75
C MET A 72 -3.73 8.07 -6.37
N ILE A 73 -3.52 9.38 -6.18
CA ILE A 73 -3.07 9.93 -4.89
C ILE A 73 -3.98 9.53 -3.71
N PRO A 74 -5.32 9.58 -3.79
CA PRO A 74 -6.17 9.14 -2.68
C PRO A 74 -5.97 7.66 -2.32
N CYS A 75 -5.70 6.82 -3.32
CA CYS A 75 -5.39 5.40 -3.16
C CYS A 75 -4.09 5.20 -2.35
N LEU A 76 -3.08 6.04 -2.55
CA LEU A 76 -1.80 5.99 -1.85
C LEU A 76 -1.97 6.12 -0.31
N PHE A 77 -2.85 7.01 0.14
CA PHE A 77 -3.18 7.15 1.56
C PHE A 77 -3.94 5.94 2.09
N ALA A 78 -4.93 5.45 1.32
CA ALA A 78 -5.69 4.26 1.69
C ALA A 78 -4.78 3.04 1.84
N TYR A 79 -3.85 2.82 0.91
CA TYR A 79 -2.88 1.73 1.02
C TYR A 79 -1.99 1.85 2.25
N GLY A 80 -1.53 3.06 2.61
CA GLY A 80 -0.77 3.28 3.84
C GLY A 80 -1.53 2.80 5.07
N LEU A 81 -2.79 3.20 5.21
CA LEU A 81 -3.65 2.77 6.32
C LEU A 81 -3.98 1.27 6.27
N LEU A 82 -4.32 0.76 5.09
CA LEU A 82 -4.72 -0.63 4.88
C LEU A 82 -3.59 -1.59 5.30
N GLN A 83 -2.34 -1.26 4.97
CA GLN A 83 -1.19 -2.04 5.39
C GLN A 83 -1.06 -2.09 6.92
N CYS A 84 -1.27 -0.98 7.62
CA CYS A 84 -1.28 -0.99 9.09
C CYS A 84 -2.38 -1.89 9.66
N LEU A 85 -3.60 -1.80 9.13
CA LEU A 85 -4.75 -2.57 9.61
C LEU A 85 -4.58 -4.07 9.34
N ILE A 86 -4.07 -4.42 8.16
CA ILE A 86 -3.72 -5.81 7.81
C ILE A 86 -2.68 -6.34 8.79
N LYS A 87 -1.59 -5.61 9.04
CA LYS A 87 -0.55 -6.04 9.98
C LYS A 87 -1.06 -6.20 11.40
N PHE A 88 -1.88 -5.26 11.87
CA PHE A 88 -2.53 -5.33 13.18
C PHE A 88 -3.33 -6.63 13.35
N LEU A 89 -4.12 -7.02 12.35
CA LEU A 89 -4.91 -8.26 12.39
C LEU A 89 -4.05 -9.51 12.19
N GLN A 90 -3.09 -9.47 11.26
CA GLN A 90 -2.16 -10.58 10.98
C GLN A 90 -1.33 -10.97 12.19
N THR A 91 -0.82 -10.01 12.96
CA THR A 91 -0.01 -10.29 14.16
C THR A 91 -0.80 -10.99 15.26
N GLN A 92 -2.13 -10.92 15.21
CA GLN A 92 -3.06 -11.60 16.11
C GLN A 92 -3.60 -12.91 15.52
N ASN A 93 -3.12 -13.34 14.34
CA ASN A 93 -3.65 -14.45 13.55
C ASN A 93 -5.14 -14.30 13.14
N ILE A 94 -5.64 -13.07 13.03
CA ILE A 94 -7.03 -12.78 12.64
C ILE A 94 -7.11 -12.61 11.13
N VAL A 95 -7.33 -13.70 10.39
CA VAL A 95 -7.24 -13.70 8.92
C VAL A 95 -8.58 -13.51 8.22
N PHE A 96 -9.64 -14.12 8.74
CA PHE A 96 -10.96 -14.16 8.08
C PHE A 96 -11.53 -12.77 7.69
N PRO A 97 -11.50 -11.74 8.56
CA PRO A 97 -12.01 -10.41 8.20
C PRO A 97 -11.25 -9.77 7.04
N MET A 98 -9.95 -10.05 6.91
CA MET A 98 -9.12 -9.51 5.83
C MET A 98 -9.50 -10.13 4.48
N VAL A 99 -9.74 -11.43 4.47
CA VAL A 99 -10.20 -12.14 3.26
C VAL A 99 -11.58 -11.65 2.87
N LEU A 100 -12.48 -11.53 3.85
CA LEU A 100 -13.85 -11.07 3.62
C LEU A 100 -13.89 -9.63 3.09
N SER A 101 -13.14 -8.70 3.69
CA SER A 101 -13.11 -7.31 3.23
C SER A 101 -12.56 -7.21 1.81
N THR A 102 -11.51 -7.97 1.51
CA THR A 102 -10.88 -8.00 0.19
C THR A 102 -11.84 -8.57 -0.84
N GLY A 103 -12.54 -9.65 -0.51
CA GLY A 103 -13.57 -10.25 -1.36
C GLY A 103 -14.72 -9.27 -1.67
N ILE A 104 -15.28 -8.63 -0.64
CA ILE A 104 -16.33 -7.61 -0.81
C ILE A 104 -15.83 -6.46 -1.69
N SER A 105 -14.64 -5.93 -1.39
CA SER A 105 -14.05 -4.84 -2.17
C SER A 105 -13.81 -5.23 -3.62
N ALA A 106 -13.39 -6.46 -3.90
CA ALA A 106 -13.17 -6.96 -5.25
C ALA A 106 -14.50 -7.09 -6.02
N LEU A 107 -15.53 -7.64 -5.38
CA LEU A 107 -16.87 -7.74 -5.97
C LEU A 107 -17.46 -6.37 -6.29
N ILE A 108 -17.25 -5.37 -5.44
CA ILE A 108 -17.68 -3.98 -5.70
C ILE A 108 -16.79 -3.31 -6.75
N HIS A 109 -15.49 -3.63 -6.79
CA HIS A 109 -14.56 -3.03 -7.74
C HIS A 109 -14.99 -3.28 -9.19
N ILE A 110 -15.42 -4.49 -9.52
CA ILE A 110 -15.80 -4.87 -10.90
C ILE A 110 -16.83 -3.91 -11.52
N PRO A 111 -18.04 -3.74 -10.94
CA PRO A 111 -19.04 -2.84 -11.49
C PRO A 111 -18.61 -1.37 -11.41
N VAL A 112 -17.97 -0.94 -10.32
CA VAL A 112 -17.51 0.45 -10.16
C VAL A 112 -16.49 0.81 -11.24
N CYS A 113 -15.50 -0.06 -11.46
CA CYS A 113 -14.48 0.11 -12.48
C CYS A 113 -15.10 0.13 -13.87
N TRP A 114 -16.02 -0.80 -14.17
CA TRP A 114 -16.70 -0.83 -15.46
C TRP A 114 -17.50 0.46 -15.74
N ILE A 115 -18.27 0.94 -14.77
CA ILE A 115 -19.04 2.19 -14.90
C ILE A 115 -18.09 3.38 -15.11
N LEU A 116 -17.06 3.51 -14.27
CA LEU A 116 -16.16 4.65 -14.33
C LEU A 116 -15.31 4.64 -15.61
N VAL A 117 -14.83 3.49 -16.06
CA VAL A 117 -14.00 3.42 -17.27
C VAL A 117 -14.83 3.60 -18.54
N PHE A 118 -15.95 2.88 -18.68
CA PHE A 118 -16.66 2.77 -19.97
C PHE A 118 -17.92 3.60 -20.07
N LYS A 119 -18.60 3.92 -18.96
CA LYS A 119 -19.89 4.64 -19.00
C LYS A 119 -19.78 6.13 -18.67
N SER A 120 -18.80 6.52 -17.86
CA SER A 120 -18.65 7.92 -17.43
C SER A 120 -17.77 8.78 -18.34
N GLY A 121 -17.08 8.19 -19.32
CA GLY A 121 -16.11 8.89 -20.16
C GLY A 121 -14.77 9.21 -19.47
N LEU A 122 -14.54 8.71 -18.26
CA LEU A 122 -13.31 8.97 -17.50
C LEU A 122 -12.09 8.13 -17.94
N GLY A 123 -12.29 7.03 -18.67
CA GLY A 123 -11.20 6.19 -19.19
C GLY A 123 -10.20 5.78 -18.10
N SER A 124 -8.91 6.08 -18.30
CA SER A 124 -7.82 5.79 -17.36
C SER A 124 -8.01 6.45 -15.97
N LYS A 125 -8.57 7.67 -15.91
CA LYS A 125 -8.92 8.33 -14.64
C LYS A 125 -9.97 7.52 -13.89
N GLY A 126 -10.93 6.95 -14.61
CA GLY A 126 -11.99 6.11 -14.06
C GLY A 126 -11.42 4.89 -13.34
N ALA A 127 -10.41 4.24 -13.92
CA ALA A 127 -9.70 3.13 -13.30
C ALA A 127 -8.97 3.54 -12.00
N ALA A 128 -8.28 4.69 -12.02
CA ALA A 128 -7.59 5.22 -10.83
C ALA A 128 -8.57 5.54 -9.67
N ILE A 129 -9.71 6.14 -10.00
CA ILE A 129 -10.77 6.44 -9.02
C ILE A 129 -11.39 5.15 -8.49
N ALA A 130 -11.70 4.18 -9.36
CA ALA A 130 -12.24 2.89 -8.94
C ALA A 130 -11.30 2.18 -7.96
N ASN A 131 -9.99 2.21 -8.22
CA ASN A 131 -9.00 1.62 -7.33
C ASN A 131 -8.94 2.35 -5.97
N SER A 132 -9.01 3.68 -5.98
CA SER A 132 -9.10 4.49 -4.76
C SER A 132 -10.32 4.11 -3.93
N ILE A 133 -11.50 4.00 -4.55
CA ILE A 133 -12.75 3.61 -3.88
C ILE A 133 -12.60 2.22 -3.24
N SER A 134 -12.11 1.23 -3.98
CA SER A 134 -11.91 -0.12 -3.46
C SER A 134 -10.95 -0.16 -2.27
N CYS A 135 -9.83 0.57 -2.34
CA CYS A 135 -8.90 0.63 -1.22
C CYS A 135 -9.53 1.26 0.03
N TRP A 136 -10.31 2.33 -0.12
CA TRP A 136 -11.01 2.96 1.00
C TRP A 136 -12.12 2.08 1.57
N ILE A 137 -12.86 1.34 0.73
CA ILE A 137 -13.82 0.33 1.21
C ILE A 137 -13.11 -0.70 2.08
N ASN A 138 -11.96 -1.21 1.65
CA ASN A 138 -11.16 -2.14 2.46
C ASN A 138 -10.73 -1.53 3.80
N VAL A 139 -10.20 -0.30 3.79
CA VAL A 139 -9.81 0.42 5.03
C VAL A 139 -11.01 0.53 5.98
N LEU A 140 -12.17 0.94 5.46
CA LEU A 140 -13.38 1.12 6.26
C LEU A 140 -13.87 -0.20 6.85
N LEU A 141 -13.99 -1.26 6.04
CA LEU A 141 -14.43 -2.58 6.52
C LEU A 141 -13.50 -3.11 7.62
N MET A 142 -12.18 -2.98 7.43
CA MET A 142 -11.20 -3.43 8.41
C MET A 142 -11.24 -2.59 9.69
N ALA A 143 -11.34 -1.27 9.57
CA ALA A 143 -11.42 -0.36 10.71
C ALA A 143 -12.72 -0.58 11.53
N LEU A 144 -13.84 -0.83 10.85
CA LEU A 144 -15.10 -1.20 11.50
C LEU A 144 -14.96 -2.52 12.25
N TYR A 145 -14.34 -3.54 11.63
CA TYR A 145 -14.08 -4.80 12.31
C TYR A 145 -13.23 -4.61 13.56
N ILE A 146 -12.09 -3.90 13.46
CA ILE A 146 -11.19 -3.65 14.60
C ILE A 146 -11.90 -2.89 15.73
N LYS A 147 -12.75 -1.91 15.38
CA LYS A 147 -13.46 -1.10 16.37
C LYS A 147 -14.54 -1.88 17.13
N PHE A 148 -15.24 -2.81 16.48
CA PHE A 148 -16.44 -3.44 17.04
C PHE A 148 -16.25 -4.92 17.42
N SER A 149 -15.21 -5.60 16.93
CA SER A 149 -14.94 -7.00 17.25
C SER A 149 -14.42 -7.17 18.67
N SER A 150 -14.97 -8.14 19.40
CA SER A 150 -14.47 -8.54 20.72
C SER A 150 -13.02 -9.04 20.66
N SER A 151 -12.61 -9.64 19.54
CA SER A 151 -11.25 -10.14 19.33
C SER A 151 -10.18 -9.04 19.37
N CYS A 152 -10.55 -7.79 19.10
CA CYS A 152 -9.61 -6.66 19.07
C CYS A 152 -9.71 -5.76 20.31
N LYS A 153 -10.54 -6.11 21.31
CA LYS A 153 -10.86 -5.21 22.43
C LYS A 153 -9.65 -4.89 23.32
N GLU A 154 -8.78 -5.87 23.56
CA GLU A 154 -7.56 -5.72 24.37
C GLU A 154 -6.41 -5.07 23.59
N THR A 155 -6.42 -5.19 22.26
CA THR A 155 -5.35 -4.72 21.37
C THR A 155 -5.65 -3.34 20.76
N TRP A 156 -6.92 -2.96 20.65
CA TRP A 156 -7.38 -1.66 20.19
C TRP A 156 -8.26 -0.97 21.23
N THR A 157 -7.65 -0.09 22.02
CA THR A 157 -8.32 0.66 23.10
C THR A 157 -8.71 2.08 22.69
N GLY A 158 -8.66 2.39 21.39
CA GLY A 158 -8.93 3.72 20.84
C GLY A 158 -7.67 4.51 20.52
N PHE A 159 -7.86 5.73 20.00
CA PHE A 159 -6.74 6.60 19.62
C PHE A 159 -6.03 7.18 20.83
N SER A 160 -4.69 7.17 20.81
CA SER A 160 -3.85 7.66 21.89
C SER A 160 -2.76 8.59 21.37
N LYS A 161 -2.46 9.65 22.14
CA LYS A 161 -1.34 10.56 21.85
C LYS A 161 0.02 9.88 21.98
N GLU A 162 0.11 8.76 22.70
CA GLU A 162 1.33 7.96 22.83
C GLU A 162 1.84 7.42 21.49
N ALA A 163 0.97 7.31 20.49
CA ALA A 163 1.35 6.99 19.13
C ALA A 163 2.35 8.00 18.54
N LEU A 164 2.33 9.26 19.01
CA LEU A 164 3.23 10.34 18.56
C LEU A 164 4.54 10.41 19.36
N HIS A 165 4.71 9.58 20.39
CA HIS A 165 5.95 9.49 21.14
C HIS A 165 6.93 8.50 20.48
N ASN A 166 8.24 8.68 20.73
CA ASN A 166 9.30 7.78 20.25
C ASN A 166 9.30 7.50 18.74
N LEU A 167 8.87 8.49 17.94
CA LEU A 167 8.84 8.39 16.47
C LEU A 167 10.23 8.13 15.89
N ALA A 168 11.27 8.79 16.42
CA ALA A 168 12.63 8.62 15.95
C ALA A 168 13.15 7.19 16.14
N GLU A 169 12.84 6.56 17.28
CA GLU A 169 13.22 5.18 17.56
C GLU A 169 12.48 4.20 16.65
N PHE A 170 11.18 4.42 16.44
CA PHE A 170 10.41 3.66 15.47
C PHE A 170 11.00 3.79 14.06
N LEU A 171 11.37 5.01 13.63
CA LEU A 171 11.98 5.27 12.32
C LEU A 171 13.34 4.61 12.15
N LYS A 172 14.16 4.50 13.21
CA LYS A 172 15.45 3.78 13.16
C LYS A 172 15.29 2.32 12.75
N ILE A 173 14.18 1.69 13.11
CA ILE A 173 13.84 0.31 12.72
C ILE A 173 13.13 0.32 11.36
N ALA A 174 12.20 1.25 11.16
CA ALA A 174 11.35 1.25 9.98
C ALA A 174 12.08 1.62 8.69
N ILE A 175 13.05 2.53 8.73
CA ILE A 175 13.79 2.99 7.55
C ILE A 175 14.63 1.85 6.94
N PRO A 176 15.46 1.09 7.70
CA PRO A 176 16.19 -0.04 7.14
C PRO A 176 15.29 -1.11 6.53
N SER A 177 14.19 -1.48 7.21
CA SER A 177 13.22 -2.45 6.68
C SER A 177 12.55 -1.95 5.39
N ALA A 178 12.20 -0.66 5.34
CA ALA A 178 11.64 -0.05 4.15
C ALA A 178 12.64 -0.02 3.00
N LEU A 179 13.89 0.35 3.26
CA LEU A 179 14.96 0.40 2.27
C LEU A 179 15.24 -1.00 1.70
N MET A 180 15.31 -2.03 2.54
CA MET A 180 15.50 -3.41 2.10
C MET A 180 14.42 -3.84 1.11
N LEU A 181 13.15 -3.57 1.41
CA LEU A 181 12.05 -3.93 0.50
C LEU A 181 12.03 -3.06 -0.77
N CYS A 182 12.30 -1.76 -0.63
CA CYS A 182 12.42 -0.85 -1.79
C CYS A 182 13.53 -1.30 -2.73
N LEU A 183 14.71 -1.63 -2.20
CA LEU A 183 15.83 -2.16 -2.99
C LEU A 183 15.46 -3.48 -3.66
N LYS A 184 14.76 -4.38 -2.97
CA LYS A 184 14.25 -5.62 -3.57
C LYS A 184 13.35 -5.33 -4.76
N VAL A 185 12.32 -4.49 -4.57
CA VAL A 185 11.36 -4.15 -5.63
C VAL A 185 12.01 -3.38 -6.78
N TRP A 186 12.83 -2.37 -6.49
CA TRP A 186 13.53 -1.60 -7.51
C TRP A 186 14.53 -2.44 -8.29
N SER A 187 15.22 -3.38 -7.64
CA SER A 187 16.10 -4.32 -8.35
C SER A 187 15.29 -5.17 -9.34
N PHE A 188 14.09 -5.61 -8.97
CA PHE A 188 13.22 -6.34 -9.90
C PHE A 188 12.74 -5.47 -11.06
N GLU A 189 12.28 -4.24 -10.80
CA GLU A 189 11.87 -3.31 -11.86
C GLU A 189 13.03 -3.00 -12.82
N LEU A 190 14.24 -2.81 -12.30
CA LEU A 190 15.44 -2.63 -13.10
C LEU A 190 15.73 -3.84 -13.99
N ILE A 191 15.59 -5.06 -13.45
CA ILE A 191 15.81 -6.29 -14.21
C ILE A 191 14.75 -6.43 -15.32
N ILE A 192 13.47 -6.16 -15.03
CA ILE A 192 12.37 -6.19 -16.02
C ILE A 192 12.62 -5.16 -17.12
N PHE A 193 13.01 -3.94 -16.73
CA PHE A 193 13.35 -2.89 -17.67
C PHE A 193 14.52 -3.30 -18.59
N LEU A 194 15.59 -3.84 -18.00
CA LEU A 194 16.75 -4.32 -18.76
C LEU A 194 16.41 -5.52 -19.66
N SER A 195 15.51 -6.42 -19.24
CA SER A 195 15.06 -7.53 -20.09
C SER A 195 14.26 -7.07 -21.31
N GLY A 196 13.60 -5.90 -21.21
CA GLY A 196 12.96 -5.25 -22.35
C GLY A 196 13.92 -4.75 -23.42
N LEU A 197 15.23 -4.66 -23.13
CA LEU A 197 16.28 -4.24 -24.07
C LEU A 197 16.97 -5.43 -24.78
N LEU A 198 16.62 -6.67 -24.41
CA LEU A 198 17.20 -7.87 -25.00
C LEU A 198 16.58 -8.22 -26.37
N PRO A 199 17.23 -9.04 -27.20
CA PRO A 199 16.82 -9.28 -28.59
C PRO A 199 15.43 -9.92 -28.76
N ASN A 200 14.87 -10.53 -27.71
CA ASN A 200 13.54 -11.11 -27.72
C ASN A 200 12.76 -10.75 -26.43
N PRO A 201 12.32 -9.48 -26.31
CA PRO A 201 11.88 -8.89 -25.05
C PRO A 201 10.55 -9.47 -24.55
N GLN A 202 9.66 -9.94 -25.44
CA GLN A 202 8.37 -10.52 -25.06
C GLN A 202 8.52 -11.89 -24.38
N LEU A 203 9.37 -12.76 -24.92
CA LEU A 203 9.61 -14.10 -24.36
C LEU A 203 10.37 -14.00 -23.03
N GLN A 204 11.41 -13.17 -22.97
CA GLN A 204 12.27 -13.08 -21.78
C GLN A 204 11.61 -12.35 -20.62
N THR A 205 10.85 -11.28 -20.88
CA THR A 205 10.07 -10.61 -19.83
C THR A 205 8.97 -11.53 -19.28
N SER A 206 8.33 -12.36 -20.13
CA SER A 206 7.32 -13.33 -19.71
C SER A 206 7.91 -14.48 -18.87
N VAL A 207 9.07 -15.02 -19.26
CA VAL A 207 9.76 -16.07 -18.50
C VAL A 207 10.25 -15.55 -17.14
N LEU A 208 10.79 -14.32 -17.10
CA LEU A 208 11.24 -13.73 -15.84
C LEU A 208 10.08 -13.44 -14.87
N SER A 209 8.99 -12.86 -15.39
CA SER A 209 7.81 -12.57 -14.56
C SER A 209 7.16 -13.84 -14.00
N ILE A 210 7.07 -14.92 -14.78
CA ILE A 210 6.59 -16.23 -14.30
C ILE A 210 7.55 -16.83 -13.26
N TRP A 211 8.86 -16.79 -13.51
CA TRP A 211 9.86 -17.34 -12.58
C TRP A 211 9.86 -16.60 -11.23
N LEU A 212 9.63 -15.29 -11.26
CA LEU A 212 9.58 -14.44 -10.06
C LEU A 212 8.31 -14.65 -9.23
N VAL A 213 7.15 -14.92 -9.85
CA VAL A 213 5.91 -15.26 -9.15
C VAL A 213 6.03 -16.59 -8.40
N LEU A 214 6.87 -17.52 -8.88
CA LEU A 214 7.08 -18.83 -8.25
C LEU A 214 8.00 -18.77 -7.02
N GLN A 215 8.65 -17.64 -6.75
CA GLN A 215 9.66 -17.49 -5.68
C GLN A 215 9.20 -16.61 -4.50
N SER A 216 7.99 -16.05 -4.58
CA SER A 216 7.33 -15.25 -3.53
C SER A 216 6.31 -16.05 -2.74
#